data_AF-A0A962TCB4-F1
#
_entry.id   AF-A0A962TCB4-F1
#
_cell.length_a   1.000
_cell.length_b   1.000
_cell.length_c   1.000
_cell.angle_alpha   90.00
_cell.angle_beta   90.00
_cell.angle_gamma   90.00
#
_symmetry.space_group_name_H-M   'P 1'
#
loop_
_entity.id
_entity.type
_entity.pdbx_description
1 polymer ?
#
loop_
_entity_poly.entity_id
_entity_poly.type
_entity_poly.pdbx_seq_one_letter_code
_entity_poly.pdbx_strand_id
1 'polypeptide(L)'
;MAKAASITHGLVTKKGEAAPSLGAHDSAVASPKHATEKAADYYKALTVKLDRQRYIALKNAGVRDDKKSQEIFVEALDLWLKQNSQ
;
A
#
# COMPACT_ATOMS: atom_id res chain seq x y z
N MET A 1 -28.95 9.12 -41.28
CA MET A 1 -28.28 10.32 -40.74
C MET A 1 -28.20 10.18 -39.23
N ALA A 2 -27.04 10.48 -38.65
CA ALA A 2 -26.68 10.15 -37.27
C ALA A 2 -27.38 11.04 -36.22
N LYS A 3 -27.76 10.41 -35.11
CA LYS A 3 -28.42 11.00 -33.94
C LYS A 3 -27.36 11.63 -33.03
N ALA A 4 -27.33 12.96 -32.94
CA ALA A 4 -26.48 13.68 -31.99
C ALA A 4 -27.28 13.97 -30.70
N ALA A 5 -26.83 13.40 -29.58
CA ALA A 5 -27.35 13.75 -28.26
C ALA A 5 -26.59 14.99 -27.75
N SER A 6 -27.30 16.09 -27.51
CA SER A 6 -26.76 17.31 -26.90
C SER A 6 -26.29 17.03 -25.48
N ILE A 7 -24.98 17.19 -25.25
CA ILE A 7 -24.39 17.18 -23.91
C ILE A 7 -24.64 18.55 -23.28
N THR A 8 -25.37 18.54 -22.17
CA THR A 8 -25.74 19.72 -21.38
C THR A 8 -24.50 20.43 -20.81
N HIS A 9 -24.38 21.69 -21.17
CA HIS A 9 -23.36 22.66 -20.77
C HIS A 9 -23.59 23.12 -19.31
N GLY A 10 -23.42 22.22 -18.34
CA GLY A 10 -23.75 22.52 -16.93
C GLY A 10 -22.76 21.99 -15.89
N LEU A 11 -21.65 21.36 -16.31
CA LEU A 11 -20.72 20.69 -15.38
C LEU A 11 -19.30 21.27 -15.41
N VAL A 12 -19.19 22.60 -15.52
CA VAL A 12 -17.90 23.31 -15.43
C VAL A 12 -18.06 24.59 -14.62
N THR A 13 -18.12 24.48 -13.29
CA THR A 13 -17.74 25.58 -12.36
C THR A 13 -17.73 25.06 -10.91
N LYS A 14 -16.63 24.41 -10.51
CA LYS A 14 -16.08 24.57 -9.15
C LYS A 14 -14.60 24.20 -9.14
N LYS A 15 -13.82 25.02 -9.86
CA LYS A 15 -12.37 25.05 -9.77
C LYS A 15 -12.00 26.11 -8.73
N GLY A 16 -11.29 25.69 -7.68
CA GLY A 16 -10.47 26.57 -6.85
C GLY A 16 -11.09 26.98 -5.52
N GLU A 17 -10.85 26.15 -4.49
CA GLU A 17 -10.27 26.60 -3.23
C GLU A 17 -9.90 25.35 -2.41
N ALA A 18 -8.64 24.94 -2.50
CA ALA A 18 -8.05 24.02 -1.54
C ALA A 18 -7.03 24.84 -0.75
N ALA A 19 -7.40 25.23 0.47
CA ALA A 19 -6.49 25.87 1.40
C ALA A 19 -5.39 24.87 1.81
N PRO A 20 -4.10 25.27 1.86
CA PRO A 20 -3.05 24.40 2.37
C PRO A 20 -3.24 24.20 3.88
N SER A 21 -3.42 22.94 4.29
CA SER A 21 -3.35 22.57 5.70
C SER A 21 -1.88 22.61 6.13
N LEU A 22 -1.52 23.56 7.00
CA LEU A 22 -0.26 23.56 7.71
C LEU A 22 -0.30 22.42 8.73
N GLY A 23 0.16 21.23 8.32
CA GLY A 23 0.41 20.13 9.23
C GLY A 23 1.48 20.55 10.22
N ALA A 24 1.10 20.68 11.49
CA ALA A 24 2.04 20.83 12.60
C ALA A 24 2.96 19.60 12.59
N HIS A 25 4.26 19.83 12.36
CA HIS A 25 5.29 18.84 12.59
C HIS A 25 5.47 18.64 14.09
N ASP A 26 4.68 17.75 14.68
CA ASP A 26 4.98 17.24 16.02
C ASP A 26 6.10 16.20 15.90
N SER A 27 7.34 16.67 16.01
CA SER A 27 8.50 15.81 16.18
C SER A 27 8.56 15.38 17.64
N ALA A 28 7.80 14.35 17.99
CA ALA A 28 7.97 13.62 19.25
C ALA A 28 8.41 12.19 18.94
N VAL A 29 9.73 11.97 18.98
CA VAL A 29 10.32 10.64 19.07
C VAL A 29 9.96 10.10 20.46
N ALA A 30 8.81 9.44 20.55
CA ALA A 30 8.45 8.61 21.69
C ALA A 30 8.90 7.17 21.40
N SER A 31 9.95 6.73 22.09
CA SER A 31 10.30 5.31 22.17
C SER A 31 9.07 4.50 22.62
N PRO A 32 8.62 3.47 21.88
CA PRO A 32 7.46 2.73 22.30
C PRO A 32 7.83 1.88 23.51
N LYS A 33 7.22 2.21 24.65
CA LYS A 33 7.12 1.32 25.80
C LYS A 33 6.48 0.02 25.32
N HIS A 34 7.08 -1.12 25.66
CA HIS A 34 6.51 -2.44 25.46
C HIS A 34 5.18 -2.55 26.22
N ALA A 35 4.09 -2.20 25.55
CA ALA A 35 2.76 -2.61 25.95
C ALA A 35 2.56 -4.02 25.38
N THR A 36 2.48 -5.01 26.27
CA THR A 36 1.89 -6.33 25.99
C THR A 36 0.39 -6.16 25.73
N GLU A 37 0.04 -5.48 24.65
CA GLU A 37 -1.25 -5.62 24.01
C GLU A 37 -1.21 -6.95 23.24
N LYS A 38 -2.33 -7.68 23.23
CA LYS A 38 -2.46 -8.95 22.52
C LYS A 38 -1.83 -8.81 21.12
N ALA A 39 -0.70 -9.48 20.90
CA ALA A 39 0.11 -9.39 19.68
C ALA A 39 -0.61 -9.86 18.40
N ALA A 40 -1.90 -10.21 18.50
CA ALA A 40 -2.70 -10.72 17.39
C ALA A 40 -3.14 -9.64 16.40
N ASP A 41 -3.23 -8.36 16.80
CA ASP A 41 -3.78 -7.28 15.94
C ASP A 41 -2.77 -6.18 15.56
N TYR A 42 -1.52 -6.26 16.02
CA TYR A 42 -0.51 -5.27 15.62
C TYR A 42 0.08 -5.62 14.26
N TYR A 43 -0.28 -4.84 13.23
CA TYR A 43 0.37 -4.90 11.92
C TYR A 43 1.14 -3.61 11.64
N LYS A 44 2.34 -3.75 11.09
CA LYS A 44 3.17 -2.64 10.63
C LYS A 44 3.37 -2.74 9.13
N ALA A 45 2.98 -1.70 8.40
CA ALA A 45 3.24 -1.62 6.97
C ALA A 45 4.75 -1.49 6.71
N LEU A 46 5.26 -2.34 5.82
CA LEU A 46 6.63 -2.32 5.32
C LEU A 46 6.59 -2.01 3.83
N THR A 47 7.36 -1.01 3.38
CA THR A 47 7.60 -0.79 1.95
C THR A 47 8.98 -1.32 1.60
N VAL A 48 9.06 -2.13 0.54
CA VAL A 48 10.30 -2.76 0.09
C VAL A 48 10.66 -2.30 -1.31
N LYS A 49 11.95 -2.04 -1.54
CA LYS A 49 12.46 -1.72 -2.87
C LYS A 49 12.93 -3.01 -3.53
N LEU A 50 12.34 -3.33 -4.68
CA LEU A 50 12.73 -4.47 -5.50
C LEU A 50 13.36 -3.95 -6.79
N ASP A 51 14.38 -4.65 -7.28
CA ASP A 51 14.82 -4.45 -8.66
C ASP A 51 13.73 -4.94 -9.63
N ARG A 52 13.89 -4.54 -10.90
CA ARG A 52 12.93 -4.84 -11.96
C ARG A 52 12.68 -6.33 -12.14
N GLN A 53 13.74 -7.14 -12.07
CA GLN A 53 13.64 -8.58 -12.30
C GLN A 53 12.85 -9.26 -11.17
N ARG A 54 13.16 -8.94 -9.91
CA ARG A 54 12.44 -9.44 -8.74
C ARG A 54 10.98 -8.99 -8.72
N TYR A 55 10.71 -7.74 -9.10
CA TYR A 55 9.34 -7.25 -9.20
C TYR A 55 8.51 -8.04 -10.23
N ILE A 56 9.07 -8.29 -11.43
CA ILE A 56 8.39 -9.05 -12.47
C ILE A 56 8.14 -10.49 -12.02
N ALA A 57 9.14 -11.14 -11.43
CA ALA A 57 9.01 -12.50 -10.90
C ALA A 57 7.88 -12.58 -9.84
N LEU A 58 7.84 -11.62 -8.92
CA LEU A 58 6.80 -11.55 -7.89
C LEU A 58 5.40 -11.33 -8.47
N LYS A 59 5.27 -10.51 -9.53
CA LYS A 59 3.99 -10.28 -10.21
C LYS A 59 3.52 -11.51 -10.97
N ASN A 60 4.43 -12.18 -11.68
CA ASN A 60 4.11 -13.41 -12.40
C ASN A 60 3.70 -14.53 -11.45
N ALA A 61 4.37 -14.66 -10.30
CA ALA A 61 3.97 -15.61 -9.25
C ALA A 61 2.56 -15.32 -8.72
N GLY A 62 2.23 -14.04 -8.49
CA GLY A 62 0.89 -13.63 -8.07
C GLY A 62 -0.21 -14.04 -9.06
N VAL A 63 0.04 -13.89 -10.36
CA VAL A 63 -0.92 -14.30 -11.40
C VAL A 63 -1.04 -15.82 -11.49
N ARG A 64 0.07 -16.55 -11.39
CA ARG A 64 0.09 -18.01 -11.49
C ARG A 64 -0.62 -18.68 -10.31
N ASP A 65 -0.39 -18.16 -9.11
CA ASP A 65 -0.80 -18.80 -7.87
C ASP A 65 -2.12 -18.19 -7.31
N ASP A 66 -2.72 -17.25 -8.04
CA ASP A 66 -3.91 -16.45 -7.66
C ASP A 66 -3.79 -15.80 -6.27
N LYS A 67 -2.61 -15.21 -6.00
CA LYS A 67 -2.26 -14.60 -4.72
C LYS A 67 -1.82 -13.14 -4.89
N LYS A 68 -2.02 -12.34 -3.84
CA LYS A 68 -1.47 -10.98 -3.80
C LYS A 68 0.04 -11.04 -3.59
N SER A 69 0.76 -10.09 -4.19
CA SER A 69 2.22 -9.95 -4.00
C SER A 69 2.62 -9.83 -2.53
N GLN A 70 1.75 -9.24 -1.69
CA GLN A 70 1.99 -9.13 -0.25
C GLN A 70 1.94 -10.49 0.45
N GLU A 71 0.97 -11.35 0.12
CA GLU A 71 0.83 -12.68 0.73
C GLU A 71 2.03 -13.56 0.37
N ILE A 72 2.44 -13.55 -0.90
CA ILE A 72 3.64 -14.25 -1.37
C ILE A 72 4.90 -13.76 -0.63
N PHE A 73 5.02 -12.45 -0.42
CA PHE A 73 6.18 -11.88 0.27
C PHE A 73 6.21 -12.26 1.76
N VAL A 74 5.07 -12.27 2.43
CA VAL A 74 4.96 -12.70 3.84
C VAL A 74 5.28 -14.18 3.98
N GLU A 75 4.71 -15.05 3.13
CA GLU A 75 5.01 -16.49 3.14
C GLU A 75 6.50 -16.76 2.91
N ALA A 76 7.13 -16.06 1.95
CA ALA A 76 8.55 -16.19 1.69
C ALA A 76 9.41 -15.73 2.88
N LEU A 77 9.03 -14.64 3.55
CA LEU A 77 9.70 -14.17 4.75
C LEU A 77 9.59 -15.17 5.90
N ASP A 78 8.41 -15.74 6.13
CA ASP A 78 8.18 -16.75 7.17
C ASP A 78 9.02 -18.01 6.93
N LEU A 79 9.10 -18.46 5.67
CA LEU A 79 9.94 -19.60 5.29
C LEU A 79 11.42 -19.32 5.51
N TRP A 80 11.89 -18.12 5.13
CA TRP A 80 13.28 -17.71 5.33
C TRP A 80 13.62 -17.64 6.82
N LEU A 81 12.75 -17.06 7.66
CA LEU A 81 12.96 -16.99 9.10
C LEU A 81 13.02 -18.39 9.73
N LYS A 82 12.14 -19.31 9.34
CA LYS A 82 12.15 -20.70 9.84
C LYS A 82 13.47 -21.41 9.51
N GLN A 83 14.02 -21.17 8.32
CA GLN A 83 15.28 -21.78 7.89
C GLN A 83 16.52 -21.19 8.57
N ASN A 84 16.50 -19.90 8.92
CA ASN A 84 17.65 -19.20 9.51
C ASN A 84 17.58 -19.05 11.04
N SER A 85 16.50 -19.53 11.67
CA SER A 85 16.34 -19.52 13.13
C SER A 85 16.76 -20.84 13.80
N GLN A 86 17.37 -21.77 13.04
CA GLN A 86 18.11 -22.93 13.55
C GLN A 86 19.60 -22.67 13.49
#